data_AF-A0A950L888-F1
#
_entry.id   AF-A0A950L888-F1
#
_cell.length_a   1.000
_cell.length_b   1.000
_cell.length_c   1.000
_cell.angle_alpha   90.00
_cell.angle_beta   90.00
_cell.angle_gamma   90.00
#
_symmetry.space_group_name_H-M   'P 1'
#
loop_
_entity.id
_entity.type
_entity.pdbx_description
1 polymer ?
#
loop_
_entity_poly.entity_id
_entity_poly.type
_entity_poly.pdbx_seq_one_letter_code
_entity_poly.pdbx_strand_id
1 'polypeptide(L)' 'MHAWLQDHIERVSASSDLAKAIRYALRHWVGLTAFLDDGRIEMDSNTVERAIRPHTLTRKNALFA' A
#
# COMPACT_ATOMS: atom_id res chain seq x y z
N MET A 1 11.79 -3.11 -11.57
CA MET A 1 11.31 -3.40 -10.20
C MET A 1 10.24 -4.51 -10.21
N HIS A 2 9.17 -4.42 -11.01
CA HIS A 2 8.16 -5.51 -11.15
C HIS A 2 8.76 -6.90 -11.41
N ALA A 3 9.55 -7.03 -12.48
CA ALA A 3 10.17 -8.29 -12.86
C ALA A 3 11.09 -8.85 -11.75
N TRP A 4 11.76 -7.98 -11.01
CA TRP A 4 12.58 -8.38 -9.88
C TRP A 4 11.74 -8.95 -8.74
N LEU A 5 10.59 -8.35 -8.42
CA LEU A 5 9.66 -8.89 -7.42
C LEU A 5 9.07 -10.24 -7.84
N GLN A 6 8.79 -10.42 -9.13
CA GLN A 6 8.30 -11.68 -9.70
C GLN A 6 9.35 -12.81 -9.63
N ASP A 7 10.63 -12.50 -9.82
CA ASP A 7 11.72 -13.47 -9.65
C ASP A 7 12.05 -13.71 -8.16
N HIS A 8 12.00 -12.66 -7.34
CA HIS A 8 12.35 -12.75 -5.93
C HIS A 8 11.31 -13.52 -5.10
N ILE A 9 10.02 -13.47 -5.47
CA ILE A 9 8.98 -14.24 -4.77
C ILE A 9 9.22 -15.76 -4.84
N GLU A 10 9.84 -16.25 -5.92
CA GLU A 10 10.16 -17.67 -6.10
C GLU A 10 11.32 -18.13 -5.20
N ARG A 11 12.13 -17.19 -4.72
CA ARG A 11 13.33 -17.46 -3.89
C ARG A 11 13.08 -17.33 -2.39
N VAL A 12 11.95 -16.76 -2.00
CA VAL A 12 11.59 -16.58 -0.58
C VAL A 12 10.61 -17.66 -0.14
N SER A 13 10.70 -18.07 1.14
CA SER A 13 9.74 -19.02 1.71
C SER A 13 8.31 -18.50 1.55
N ALA A 14 7.42 -19.31 0.99
CA ALA A 14 6.06 -18.92 0.65
C ALA A 14 5.25 -18.42 1.88
N SER A 15 5.55 -18.93 3.08
CA SER A 15 4.85 -18.56 4.32
C SER A 15 5.41 -17.31 5.01
N SER A 16 6.56 -16.80 4.55
CA SER A 16 7.21 -15.64 5.17
C SER A 16 6.38 -14.35 5.02
N ASP A 17 6.54 -13.43 5.97
CA ASP A 17 5.89 -12.11 5.89
C ASP A 17 6.41 -11.30 4.71
N LEU A 18 7.67 -11.49 4.31
CA LEU A 18 8.22 -10.91 3.08
C LEU A 18 7.47 -11.41 1.84
N ALA A 19 7.21 -12.72 1.74
CA ALA A 19 6.44 -13.27 0.62
C ALA A 19 5.00 -12.73 0.59
N LYS A 20 4.37 -12.51 1.76
CA LYS A 20 3.06 -11.84 1.84
C LYS A 20 3.12 -10.41 1.32
N ALA A 21 4.13 -9.63 1.73
CA ALA A 21 4.31 -8.26 1.30
C ALA A 21 4.57 -8.16 -0.21
N ILE A 22 5.42 -9.01 -0.77
CA ILE A 22 5.70 -9.05 -2.22
C ILE A 22 4.44 -9.41 -3.00
N ARG A 23 3.68 -10.44 -2.58
CA ARG A 23 2.41 -10.79 -3.24
C ARG A 23 1.40 -9.66 -3.19
N TYR A 24 1.32 -8.95 -2.07
CA TYR A 24 0.47 -7.76 -1.96
C TYR A 24 0.89 -6.68 -2.97
N ALA A 25 2.18 -6.33 -3.01
CA ALA A 25 2.69 -5.35 -3.96
C ALA A 25 2.42 -5.75 -5.43
N LEU A 26 2.67 -7.01 -5.80
CA LEU A 26 2.41 -7.54 -7.14
C LEU A 26 0.91 -7.50 -7.49
N ARG A 27 0.03 -7.88 -6.55
CA ARG A 27 -1.43 -7.81 -6.73
C ARG A 27 -1.93 -6.39 -6.99
N HIS A 28 -1.29 -5.40 -6.38
CA HIS A 28 -1.67 -4.00 -6.48
C HIS A 28 -0.79 -3.19 -7.46
N TRP A 29 0.05 -3.86 -8.25
CA TRP A 29 1.08 -3.21 -9.09
C TRP A 29 0.53 -2.10 -9.99
N VAL A 30 -0.59 -2.36 -10.66
CA VAL A 30 -1.24 -1.38 -11.56
C VAL A 30 -1.58 -0.09 -10.82
N GLY A 31 -2.17 -0.18 -9.63
CA GLY A 31 -2.49 1.01 -8.83
C GLY A 31 -1.24 1.69 -8.27
N LEU A 32 -0.25 0.92 -7.84
CA LEU A 32 1.01 1.44 -7.30
C LEU A 32 1.87 2.17 -8.34
N THR A 33 1.65 1.92 -9.63
CA THR A 33 2.44 2.50 -10.72
C THR A 33 1.66 3.45 -11.62
N ALA A 34 0.35 3.62 -11.40
CA ALA A 34 -0.52 4.44 -12.26
C ALA A 34 -0.05 5.90 -12.40
N PHE A 35 0.61 6.46 -11.38
CA PHE A 35 1.17 7.82 -11.42
C PHE A 35 2.29 8.00 -12.45
N LEU A 36 2.93 6.91 -12.89
CA LEU A 36 3.94 6.95 -13.95
C LEU A 36 3.32 7.25 -15.31
N ASP A 37 2.05 6.84 -15.50
CA ASP A 37 1.32 6.99 -16.75
C ASP A 37 0.34 8.19 -16.72
N ASP A 38 -0.20 8.53 -15.55
CA ASP A 38 -1.09 9.69 -15.32
C ASP A 38 -0.55 10.59 -14.21
N GLY A 39 0.04 11.73 -14.60
CA GLY A 39 0.59 12.72 -13.68
C GLY A 39 -0.45 13.48 -12.84
N ARG A 40 -1.75 13.23 -13.01
CA ARG A 40 -2.80 13.72 -12.10
C ARG A 40 -2.94 12.86 -10.85
N ILE A 41 -2.38 11.66 -10.87
CA ILE A 41 -2.37 10.74 -9.73
C ILE A 41 -1.17 11.11 -8.86
N GLU A 42 -1.43 11.46 -7.61
CA GLU A 42 -0.38 11.68 -6.62
C GLU A 42 0.35 10.37 -6.31
N MET A 43 1.68 10.44 -6.19
CA MET A 43 2.52 9.28 -5.83
C MET A 43 2.31 8.83 -4.37
N ASP A 44 1.79 9.72 -3.52
CA ASP A 44 1.60 9.47 -2.10
C ASP A 44 0.13 9.38 -1.68
N SER A 45 -0.11 8.85 -0.48
CA SER A 45 -1.44 8.71 0.12
C SER A 45 -1.81 9.87 1.06
N ASN A 46 -1.07 10.99 1.08
CA ASN A 46 -1.22 12.03 2.10
C ASN A 46 -2.62 12.63 2.11
N THR A 47 -3.22 12.83 0.93
CA THR A 47 -4.59 13.35 0.80
C THR A 47 -5.60 12.40 1.44
N VAL A 48 -5.47 11.09 1.19
CA VAL A 48 -6.34 10.06 1.76
C VAL A 48 -6.15 9.96 3.27
N GLU A 49 -4.90 9.93 3.74
CA GLU A 49 -4.59 9.87 5.17
C GLU A 49 -5.13 11.07 5.94
N ARG A 50 -4.96 12.28 5.39
CA ARG A 50 -5.53 13.51 5.95
C ARG A 50 -7.05 13.46 6.03
N ALA A 51 -7.72 12.89 5.03
CA ALA A 51 -9.17 12.74 5.04
C ALA A 51 -9.67 11.71 6.08
N ILE A 52 -8.93 10.62 6.28
CA ILE A 52 -9.32 9.55 7.22
C ILE A 52 -8.98 9.91 8.68
N ARG A 53 -7.92 10.70 8.90
CA ARG A 53 -7.39 11.03 10.24
C ARG A 53 -8.43 11.60 11.22
N PRO A 54 -9.32 12.55 10.86
CA PRO A 54 -10.35 13.04 11.77
C PRO A 54 -11.27 11.93 12.27
N HIS A 55 -11.69 11.02 11.39
CA HIS A 55 -12.58 9.91 11.75
C HIS A 55 -11.92 8.94 12.73
N THR A 56 -10.66 8.60 12.50
CA THR A 56 -9.91 7.70 13.40
C THR A 56 -9.64 8.34 14.76
N LEU A 57 -9.37 9.65 14.79
CA LEU A 57 -9.21 10.41 16.04
C LEU A 57 -10.53 10.50 16.83
N THR A 58 -11.65 10.82 16.18
CA THR A 58 -12.96 10.85 16.83
C THR A 58 -13.31 9.49 17.43
N ARG A 59 -13.11 8.39 16.70
CA ARG A 59 -13.36 7.04 17.22
C ARG A 59 -12.50 6.71 18.45
N LYS A 60 -11.23 7.12 18.45
CA LYS A 60 -10.32 6.92 19.60
C LYS A 60 -10.77 7.73 20.83
N ASN A 61 -11.25 8.95 20.62
CA ASN A 61 -11.59 9.88 21.71
C ASN A 61 -13.04 9.76 22.21
N ALA A 62 -13.89 9.01 21.51
CA ALA A 62 -15.32 8.86 21.83
C ALA A 62 -15.61 8.30 23.23
N LEU A 63 -14.66 7.59 23.86
CA LEU A 63 -14.82 7.03 25.21
C LEU A 63 -14.35 7.98 26.34
N PHE A 64 -13.84 9.16 25.99
CA PHE A 64 -13.34 10.17 26.93
C PHE A 64 -14.08 11.52 26.78
N ALA A 65 -15.21 11.52 26.07
CA ALA A 65 -16.10 12.66 25.88
C ALA A 65 -17.38 12.50 26.71
#